data_AF-A0AAU6B6K9-F1
#
_entry.id   AF-A0AAU6B6K9-F1
#
_cell.length_a   1.000
_cell.length_b   1.000
_cell.length_c   1.000
_cell.angle_alpha   90.00
_cell.angle_beta   90.00
_cell.angle_gamma   90.00
#
_symmetry.space_group_name_H-M   'P 1'
#
loop_
_entity.id
_entity.type
_entity.pdbx_description
1 polymer ?
#
loop_
_entity_poly.entity_id
_entity_poly.type
_entity_poly.pdbx_seq_one_letter_code
_entity_poly.pdbx_strand_id
1 'polypeptide(L)'
;MSLDYSFDMATELSLELFAREVVDVAREFGLVEAAVTPEQIVSDGAKTTLGTWLKVYAPAPPPWAPEVTELGITATVSISFELYKHDKLEEQKDDFVRIVGRLLRRVPGDAVLTGMENHWLVRRGDELDVSEVDYLWPPHRLAELPEPYRRMTHVYG
;
A
#
# COMPACT_ATOMS: atom_id res chain seq x y z
N MET A 1 14.91 14.18 0.84
CA MET A 1 13.46 14.44 0.74
C MET A 1 12.85 13.20 0.13
N SER A 2 11.87 12.62 0.81
CA SER A 2 11.12 11.44 0.41
C SER A 2 9.85 11.85 -0.34
N LEU A 3 9.20 10.86 -0.97
CA LEU A 3 7.80 10.94 -1.35
C LEU A 3 7.04 9.92 -0.52
N ASP A 4 5.96 10.36 0.11
CA ASP A 4 5.21 9.55 1.06
C ASP A 4 3.93 9.01 0.39
N TYR A 5 3.70 7.72 0.60
CA TYR A 5 2.55 6.98 0.10
C TYR A 5 1.97 6.17 1.25
N SER A 6 0.65 5.97 1.26
CA SER A 6 -0.02 5.10 2.23
C SER A 6 -0.86 4.06 1.53
N PHE A 7 -0.85 2.84 2.06
CA PHE A 7 -1.82 1.81 1.74
C PHE A 7 -2.62 1.51 3.00
N ASP A 8 -3.88 1.90 2.98
CA ASP A 8 -4.78 1.85 4.13
C ASP A 8 -5.83 0.77 3.89
N MET A 9 -6.09 -0.06 4.90
CA MET A 9 -6.92 -1.24 4.72
C MET A 9 -7.84 -1.50 5.93
N ALA A 10 -9.13 -1.72 5.64
CA ALA A 10 -10.12 -2.21 6.58
C ALA A 10 -10.21 -3.73 6.44
N THR A 11 -9.57 -4.46 7.36
CA THR A 11 -9.53 -5.93 7.37
C THR A 11 -9.78 -6.49 8.77
N GLU A 12 -10.18 -7.76 8.82
CA GLU A 12 -10.31 -8.52 10.07
C GLU A 12 -8.97 -9.02 10.62
N LEU A 13 -7.89 -8.95 9.84
CA LEU A 13 -6.56 -9.31 10.34
C LEU A 13 -6.11 -8.35 11.44
N SER A 14 -5.45 -8.90 12.46
CA SER A 14 -4.73 -8.10 13.44
C SER A 14 -3.50 -7.44 12.80
N LEU A 15 -2.97 -6.40 13.47
CA LEU A 15 -1.76 -5.71 13.03
C LEU A 15 -0.58 -6.67 12.84
N GLU A 16 -0.41 -7.64 13.73
CA GLU A 16 0.68 -8.61 13.70
C GLU A 16 0.56 -9.59 12.53
N LEU A 17 -0.66 -10.06 12.26
CA LEU A 17 -0.92 -10.96 11.13
C LEU A 17 -0.76 -10.22 9.80
N PHE A 18 -1.25 -8.99 9.71
CA PHE A 18 -1.07 -8.16 8.53
C PHE A 18 0.41 -7.84 8.30
N ALA A 19 1.18 -7.48 9.34
CA ALA A 19 2.63 -7.26 9.22
C ALA A 19 3.37 -8.51 8.73
N ARG A 20 2.94 -9.71 9.16
CA ARG A 20 3.48 -10.97 8.64
C ARG A 20 3.22 -11.13 7.15
N GLU A 21 2.00 -10.88 6.68
CA GLU A 21 1.68 -10.91 5.25
C GLU A 21 2.54 -9.93 4.45
N VAL A 22 2.76 -8.72 4.97
CA VAL A 22 3.63 -7.71 4.33
C VAL A 22 5.07 -8.22 4.20
N VAL A 23 5.65 -8.78 5.26
CA VAL A 23 7.02 -9.32 5.22
C VAL A 23 7.12 -10.50 4.26
N ASP A 24 6.17 -11.43 4.30
CA ASP A 24 6.19 -12.62 3.46
C ASP A 24 6.07 -12.25 1.98
N VAL A 25 5.17 -11.33 1.64
CA VAL A 25 5.06 -10.76 0.29
C VAL A 25 6.34 -10.05 -0.14
N ALA A 26 6.91 -9.18 0.71
CA ALA A 26 8.14 -8.46 0.37
C ALA A 26 9.32 -9.42 0.14
N ARG A 27 9.40 -10.52 0.90
CA ARG A 27 10.44 -11.55 0.74
C ARG A 27 10.25 -12.38 -0.53
N GLU A 28 9.02 -12.71 -0.91
CA GLU A 28 8.73 -13.43 -2.16
C GLU A 28 9.30 -12.71 -3.39
N PHE A 29 9.31 -11.38 -3.34
CA PHE A 29 9.88 -10.53 -4.38
C PHE A 29 11.35 -10.16 -4.16
N GLY A 30 11.99 -10.66 -3.09
CA GLY A 30 13.38 -10.33 -2.75
C GLY A 30 13.59 -8.85 -2.38
N LEU A 31 12.55 -8.17 -1.91
CA LEU A 31 12.57 -6.74 -1.63
C LEU A 31 13.15 -6.41 -0.26
N VAL A 32 13.11 -7.35 0.68
CA VAL A 32 13.67 -7.18 2.02
C VAL A 32 14.60 -8.34 2.38
N GLU A 33 15.55 -8.08 3.25
CA GLU A 33 16.46 -9.10 3.75
C GLU A 33 15.71 -10.15 4.60
N ALA A 34 16.23 -11.38 4.63
CA ALA A 34 15.65 -12.46 5.44
C ALA A 34 15.58 -12.13 6.93
N ALA A 35 16.46 -11.24 7.42
CA ALA A 35 16.50 -10.80 8.81
C ALA A 35 15.37 -9.83 9.19
N VAL A 36 14.70 -9.18 8.22
CA VAL A 36 13.60 -8.25 8.50
C VAL A 36 12.41 -9.02 9.07
N THR A 37 11.92 -8.64 10.25
CA THR A 37 10.80 -9.34 10.92
C THR A 37 9.50 -8.52 10.91
N PRO A 38 8.33 -9.16 11.12
CA PRO A 38 7.06 -8.46 11.27
C PRO A 38 7.09 -7.42 12.40
N GLU A 39 7.72 -7.75 13.53
CA GLU A 39 7.83 -6.86 14.68
C GLU A 39 8.67 -5.61 14.34
N GLN A 40 9.77 -5.79 13.60
CA GLN A 40 10.62 -4.69 13.15
C GLN A 40 9.83 -3.71 12.25
N ILE A 41 9.07 -4.21 11.29
CA ILE A 41 8.31 -3.32 10.39
C ILE A 41 7.15 -2.62 11.10
N VAL A 42 6.73 -3.11 12.26
CA VAL A 42 5.73 -2.45 13.12
C VAL A 42 6.36 -1.38 14.01
N SER A 43 7.53 -1.65 14.62
CA SER A 43 8.20 -0.70 15.51
C SER A 43 8.93 0.41 14.74
N ASP A 44 9.93 -0.01 13.96
CA ASP A 44 10.98 0.86 13.42
C ASP A 44 10.86 1.04 11.91
N GLY A 45 10.07 0.19 11.26
CA GLY A 45 10.05 0.05 9.82
C GLY A 45 11.28 -0.69 9.29
N ALA A 46 11.31 -0.91 7.97
CA ALA A 46 12.44 -1.50 7.29
C ALA A 46 12.64 -0.86 5.92
N LYS A 47 13.87 -0.92 5.40
CA LYS A 47 14.16 -0.50 4.02
C LYS A 47 14.12 -1.70 3.09
N THR A 48 13.58 -1.49 1.90
CA THR A 48 13.73 -2.42 0.79
C THR A 48 15.12 -2.30 0.17
N THR A 49 15.46 -3.27 -0.69
CA THR A 49 16.71 -3.31 -1.46
C THR A 49 16.96 -2.03 -2.28
N LEU A 50 15.89 -1.39 -2.76
CA LEU A 50 15.96 -0.12 -3.51
C LEU A 50 15.85 1.14 -2.64
N GLY A 51 15.79 0.96 -1.31
CA GLY A 51 15.83 2.08 -0.36
C GLY A 51 14.47 2.65 0.02
N THR A 52 13.36 2.09 -0.48
CA THR A 52 12.01 2.43 0.01
C THR A 52 11.92 2.04 1.48
N TRP A 53 11.66 2.99 2.37
CA TRP A 53 11.35 2.65 3.75
C TRP A 53 9.86 2.32 3.85
N LEU A 54 9.52 1.25 4.56
CA LEU A 54 8.14 0.84 4.81
C LEU A 54 7.91 0.59 6.29
N LYS A 55 6.71 0.94 6.77
CA LYS A 55 6.27 0.69 8.15
C LYS A 55 4.80 0.33 8.20
N VAL A 56 4.47 -0.67 9.01
CA VAL A 56 3.09 -1.14 9.24
C VAL A 56 2.61 -0.61 10.59
N TYR A 57 1.38 -0.10 10.66
CA TYR A 57 0.82 0.44 11.89
C TYR A 57 -0.69 0.35 11.91
N ALA A 58 -1.28 0.44 13.10
CA ALA A 58 -2.72 0.63 13.25
C ALA A 58 -3.01 2.14 13.23
N PRO A 59 -3.87 2.63 12.32
CA PRO A 59 -4.31 4.01 12.34
C PRO A 59 -4.91 4.38 13.70
N ALA A 60 -4.49 5.51 14.24
CA ALA A 60 -5.03 6.06 15.47
C ALA A 60 -5.60 7.45 15.17
N PRO A 61 -6.73 7.55 14.43
CA PRO A 61 -7.33 8.83 14.15
C PRO A 61 -7.73 9.48 15.48
N PRO A 62 -7.51 10.79 15.62
CA PRO A 62 -7.93 11.48 16.83
C PRO A 62 -9.47 11.42 16.97
N PRO A 63 -10.02 11.36 18.20
CA PRO A 63 -11.46 11.19 18.42
C PRO A 63 -12.36 12.25 17.77
N TRP A 64 -11.79 13.40 17.42
CA TRP A 64 -12.49 14.55 16.83
C TRP A 64 -12.42 14.58 15.29
N ALA A 65 -11.66 13.68 14.66
CA ALA A 65 -11.60 13.51 13.22
C ALA A 65 -11.40 12.01 12.92
N PRO A 66 -12.47 11.19 12.95
CA PRO A 66 -12.37 9.81 12.52
C PRO A 66 -11.91 9.79 11.06
N GLU A 67 -10.82 9.07 10.77
CA GLU A 67 -10.39 8.78 9.40
C GLU A 67 -11.36 7.77 8.79
N VAL A 68 -12.55 8.27 8.46
CA VAL A 68 -13.26 7.77 7.30
C VAL A 68 -12.60 8.51 6.15
N THR A 69 -11.81 7.79 5.35
CA THR A 69 -11.37 8.34 4.06
C THR A 69 -12.59 8.92 3.35
N GLU A 70 -12.45 9.95 2.50
CA GLU A 70 -13.58 10.47 1.68
C GLU A 70 -14.34 9.34 0.95
N LEU A 71 -13.66 8.20 0.79
CA LEU A 71 -14.11 6.97 0.16
C LEU A 71 -14.93 6.03 1.07
N GLY A 72 -15.18 6.37 2.33
CA GLY A 72 -15.98 5.57 3.26
C GLY A 72 -15.24 4.44 3.98
N ILE A 73 -13.91 4.34 3.83
CA ILE A 73 -13.10 3.25 4.39
C ILE A 73 -12.53 3.72 5.74
N THR A 74 -12.77 2.93 6.80
CA THR A 74 -12.14 3.10 8.12
C THR A 74 -11.03 2.06 8.26
N ALA A 75 -9.79 2.47 8.06
CA ALA A 75 -8.66 1.54 8.07
C ALA A 75 -8.39 0.98 9.47
N THR A 76 -8.17 -0.34 9.54
CA THR A 76 -7.75 -1.05 10.76
C THR A 76 -6.24 -1.26 10.80
N VAL A 77 -5.60 -1.27 9.62
CA VAL A 77 -4.15 -1.38 9.42
C VAL A 77 -3.73 -0.50 8.25
N SER A 78 -2.49 -0.01 8.29
CA SER A 78 -1.90 0.82 7.25
C SER A 78 -0.44 0.48 7.03
N ILE A 79 0.03 0.73 5.80
CA ILE A 79 1.45 0.72 5.42
C ILE A 79 1.83 2.12 4.97
N SER A 80 2.85 2.71 5.60
CA SER A 80 3.53 3.90 5.08
C SER A 80 4.69 3.46 4.20
N PHE A 81 4.84 4.07 3.03
CA PHE A 81 6.00 3.93 2.16
C PHE A 81 6.65 5.30 1.98
N GLU A 82 7.93 5.41 2.32
CA GLU A 82 8.75 6.60 2.06
C GLU A 82 9.77 6.27 0.96
N LEU A 83 9.54 6.83 -0.23
CA LEU A 83 10.37 6.58 -1.41
C LEU A 83 11.49 7.62 -1.49
N TYR A 84 12.72 7.18 -1.74
CA TYR A 84 13.84 8.09 -1.90
C TYR A 84 13.83 8.71 -3.30
N LYS A 85 13.48 10.00 -3.39
CA LYS A 85 13.21 10.67 -4.67
C LYS A 85 14.42 10.83 -5.62
N HIS A 86 15.64 10.57 -5.14
CA HIS A 86 16.88 10.88 -5.87
C HIS A 86 17.56 9.65 -6.49
N ASP A 87 16.97 8.47 -6.34
CA ASP A 87 17.50 7.25 -6.94
C ASP A 87 16.36 6.29 -7.30
N LYS A 88 16.39 5.67 -8.47
CA LYS A 88 15.47 4.58 -8.90
C LYS A 88 13.99 4.72 -8.47
N LEU A 89 13.43 5.93 -8.64
CA LEU A 89 12.10 6.24 -8.10
C LEU A 89 11.00 5.40 -8.76
N GLU A 90 11.11 5.16 -10.07
CA GLU A 90 10.10 4.37 -10.80
C GLU A 90 10.16 2.90 -10.42
N GLU A 91 11.35 2.36 -10.19
CA GLU A 91 11.54 0.99 -9.70
C GLU A 91 11.08 0.84 -8.24
N GLN A 92 11.32 1.84 -7.39
CA GLN A 92 10.76 1.88 -6.03
C GLN A 92 9.22 1.90 -6.04
N LYS A 93 8.60 2.59 -7.02
CA LYS A 93 7.15 2.55 -7.22
C LYS A 93 6.67 1.18 -7.66
N ASP A 94 7.37 0.56 -8.59
CA ASP A 94 7.05 -0.80 -9.04
C ASP A 94 7.10 -1.80 -7.88
N ASP A 95 8.08 -1.68 -6.98
CA ASP A 95 8.24 -2.57 -5.83
C ASP A 95 7.08 -2.46 -4.83
N PHE A 96 6.65 -1.25 -4.45
CA PHE A 96 5.51 -1.15 -3.55
C PHE A 96 4.20 -1.58 -4.24
N VAL A 97 4.04 -1.33 -5.55
CA VAL A 97 2.87 -1.81 -6.30
C VAL A 97 2.82 -3.34 -6.34
N ARG A 98 3.96 -4.03 -6.46
CA ARG A 98 4.01 -5.50 -6.31
C ARG A 98 3.54 -5.96 -4.94
N ILE A 99 4.00 -5.27 -3.88
CA ILE A 99 3.56 -5.56 -2.51
C ILE A 99 2.03 -5.38 -2.39
N VAL A 100 1.52 -4.21 -2.79
CA VAL A 100 0.09 -3.88 -2.73
C VAL A 100 -0.74 -4.86 -3.55
N GLY A 101 -0.36 -5.12 -4.81
CA GLY A 101 -1.07 -6.04 -5.70
C GLY A 101 -1.14 -7.46 -5.14
N ARG A 102 -0.05 -7.94 -4.50
CA ARG A 102 -0.05 -9.26 -3.85
C ARG A 102 -0.86 -9.28 -2.56
N LEU A 103 -0.84 -8.21 -1.76
CA LEU A 103 -1.67 -8.09 -0.56
C LEU A 103 -3.16 -8.05 -0.91
N LEU A 104 -3.56 -7.33 -1.96
CA LEU A 104 -4.95 -7.33 -2.44
C LEU A 104 -5.42 -8.74 -2.82
N ARG A 105 -4.54 -9.62 -3.28
CA ARG A 105 -4.90 -11.03 -3.59
C ARG A 105 -5.00 -11.92 -2.35
N ARG A 106 -4.34 -11.58 -1.24
CA ARG A 106 -4.22 -12.44 -0.03
C ARG A 106 -5.12 -12.02 1.11
N VAL A 107 -5.26 -10.71 1.29
CA VAL A 107 -5.94 -10.13 2.43
C VAL A 107 -7.31 -9.64 1.98
N PRO A 108 -8.42 -10.16 2.52
CA PRO A 108 -9.75 -9.62 2.27
C PRO A 108 -9.95 -8.31 3.04
N GLY A 109 -10.69 -7.38 2.45
CA GLY A 109 -11.03 -6.10 3.09
C GLY A 109 -11.01 -4.92 2.14
N ASP A 110 -11.67 -3.83 2.52
CA ASP A 110 -11.63 -2.60 1.73
C ASP A 110 -10.25 -1.96 1.84
N ALA A 111 -9.77 -1.37 0.77
CA ALA A 111 -8.42 -0.81 0.74
C ALA A 111 -8.33 0.44 -0.13
N VAL A 112 -7.37 1.31 0.18
CA VAL A 112 -7.01 2.46 -0.64
C VAL A 112 -5.49 2.59 -0.69
N LEU A 113 -4.98 2.91 -1.86
CA LEU A 113 -3.59 3.32 -2.05
C LEU A 113 -3.59 4.81 -2.40
N THR A 114 -2.89 5.60 -1.59
CA THR A 114 -2.75 7.04 -1.73
C THR A 114 -1.30 7.43 -1.91
N GLY A 115 -1.06 8.42 -2.77
CA GLY A 115 0.26 8.94 -3.03
C GLY A 115 0.20 10.37 -3.50
N MET A 116 0.96 11.24 -2.82
CA MET A 116 0.94 12.69 -3.07
C MET A 116 -0.50 13.24 -2.99
N GLU A 117 -1.09 13.66 -4.11
CA GLU A 117 -2.42 14.25 -4.20
C GLU A 117 -3.41 13.36 -4.97
N ASN A 118 -3.16 12.04 -5.07
CA ASN A 118 -3.99 11.13 -5.86
C ASN A 118 -4.29 9.81 -5.13
N HIS A 119 -5.52 9.33 -5.27
CA HIS A 119 -5.86 7.92 -5.05
C HIS A 119 -5.38 7.12 -6.26
N TRP A 120 -4.45 6.20 -6.03
CA TRP A 120 -3.92 5.33 -7.06
C TRP A 120 -4.90 4.19 -7.35
N LEU A 121 -5.43 3.56 -6.30
CA LEU A 121 -6.48 2.55 -6.40
C LEU A 121 -7.36 2.55 -5.15
N VAL A 122 -8.55 1.98 -5.31
CA VAL A 122 -9.54 1.78 -4.25
C VAL A 122 -10.18 0.41 -4.45
N ARG A 123 -10.20 -0.42 -3.41
CA ARG A 123 -10.98 -1.66 -3.36
C ARG A 123 -12.15 -1.50 -2.39
N ARG A 124 -13.36 -1.82 -2.85
CA ARG A 124 -14.57 -1.91 -2.03
C ARG A 124 -15.25 -3.25 -2.28
N GLY A 125 -15.27 -4.11 -1.26
CA GLY A 125 -15.66 -5.51 -1.40
C GLY A 125 -14.82 -6.20 -2.48
N ASP A 126 -15.50 -6.73 -3.49
CA ASP A 126 -14.88 -7.44 -4.61
C ASP A 126 -14.57 -6.52 -5.82
N GLU A 127 -14.90 -5.22 -5.73
CA GLU A 127 -14.63 -4.27 -6.82
C GLU A 127 -13.30 -3.54 -6.58
N LEU A 128 -12.41 -3.57 -7.58
CA LEU A 128 -11.17 -2.81 -7.61
C LEU A 128 -11.25 -1.72 -8.68
N ASP A 129 -11.17 -0.47 -8.25
CA ASP A 129 -11.05 0.71 -9.10
C ASP A 129 -9.59 1.21 -9.06
N VAL A 130 -9.08 1.58 -10.22
CA VAL A 130 -7.70 2.03 -10.42
C VAL A 130 -7.72 3.36 -11.16
N SER A 131 -6.84 4.28 -10.79
CA SER A 131 -6.77 5.59 -11.45
C SER A 131 -6.61 5.47 -12.98
N GLU A 132 -7.36 6.28 -13.72
CA GLU A 132 -7.23 6.39 -15.18
C GLU A 132 -5.93 7.08 -15.63
N VAL A 133 -5.18 7.66 -14.70
CA VAL A 133 -3.95 8.39 -15.00
C VAL A 133 -2.85 7.41 -15.48
N ASP A 134 -2.56 7.45 -16.78
CA ASP A 134 -1.70 6.45 -17.43
C ASP A 134 -0.26 6.40 -16.92
N TYR A 135 0.34 7.53 -16.52
CA TYR A 135 1.72 7.52 -16.01
C TYR A 135 1.86 6.83 -14.65
N LEU A 136 0.76 6.70 -13.90
CA LEU A 136 0.72 5.90 -12.67
C LEU A 136 0.72 4.41 -12.97
N TRP A 137 0.12 4.03 -14.10
CA TRP A 137 -0.25 2.66 -14.45
C TRP A 137 0.30 2.21 -15.81
N PRO A 138 1.62 2.17 -16.00
CA PRO A 138 2.21 1.46 -17.12
C PRO A 138 1.80 -0.03 -17.10
N PRO A 139 1.83 -0.73 -18.26
CA PRO A 139 1.32 -2.09 -18.37
C PRO A 139 1.89 -3.08 -17.34
N HIS A 140 3.17 -2.93 -16.98
CA HIS A 140 3.80 -3.82 -16.01
C HIS A 140 3.27 -3.64 -14.58
N ARG A 141 2.84 -2.44 -14.18
CA ARG A 141 2.19 -2.22 -12.87
C ARG A 141 0.78 -2.77 -12.85
N LEU A 142 0.03 -2.58 -13.94
CA LEU A 142 -1.32 -3.11 -14.07
C LEU A 142 -1.34 -4.65 -13.98
N ALA A 143 -0.33 -5.33 -14.53
CA ALA A 143 -0.20 -6.78 -14.44
C ALA A 143 -0.03 -7.30 -12.99
N GLU A 144 0.39 -6.46 -12.05
CA GLU A 144 0.54 -6.84 -10.64
C GLU A 144 -0.78 -6.83 -9.86
N LEU A 145 -1.83 -6.19 -10.39
CA LEU A 145 -3.12 -6.05 -9.73
C LEU A 145 -4.00 -7.30 -9.94
N PRO A 146 -4.93 -7.61 -9.02
CA PRO A 146 -5.95 -8.61 -9.26
C PRO A 146 -6.94 -8.15 -10.33
N GLU A 147 -7.39 -9.07 -11.18
CA GLU A 147 -8.49 -8.86 -12.13
C GLU A 147 -9.81 -9.43 -11.57
N PRO A 148 -10.97 -8.86 -11.94
CA PRO A 148 -11.13 -7.67 -12.80
C PRO A 148 -10.90 -6.36 -12.02
N TYR A 149 -10.45 -5.32 -12.72
CA TYR A 149 -10.44 -3.95 -12.21
C TYR A 149 -11.05 -2.97 -13.24
N ARG A 150 -11.57 -1.84 -12.76
CA ARG A 150 -12.04 -0.74 -13.61
C ARG A 150 -11.05 0.42 -13.55
N ARG A 151 -10.92 1.17 -14.65
CA ARG A 151 -10.16 2.43 -14.66
C ARG A 151 -11.11 3.60 -14.47
N MET A 152 -10.85 4.45 -13.47
CA MET A 152 -11.74 5.56 -13.09
C MET A 152 -10.94 6.79 -12.63
N THR A 153 -11.52 7.98 -12.80
CA THR A 153 -11.03 9.21 -12.15
C THR A 153 -11.51 9.23 -10.69
N HIS A 154 -10.58 9.31 -9.74
CA HIS A 154 -10.90 9.64 -8.36
C HIS A 154 -10.68 11.14 -8.17
N VAL A 155 -11.77 11.92 -8.16
CA VAL A 155 -11.68 13.36 -7.90
C VAL A 155 -11.79 13.54 -6.38
N TYR A 156 -10.79 14.17 -5.75
CA TYR A 156 -10.93 14.66 -4.37
C TYR A 156 -12.13 15.61 -4.30
N GLY A 157 -13.04 15.34 -3.36
CA GLY A 157 -14.33 16.03 -3.25
C GLY A 157 -14.31 17.19 -2.27
#